data_AF-A0A931CK06-F1
#
_entry.id   AF-A0A931CK06-F1
#
_cell.length_a   1.000
_cell.length_b   1.000
_cell.length_c   1.000
_cell.angle_alpha   90.00
_cell.angle_beta   90.00
_cell.angle_gamma   90.00
#
_symmetry.space_group_name_H-M   'P 1'
#
loop_
_entity.id
_entity.type
_entity.pdbx_description
1 polymer ?
#
loop_
_entity_poly.entity_id
_entity_poly.type
_entity_poly.pdbx_seq_one_letter_code
_entity_poly.pdbx_strand_id
1 'polypeptide(L)'
;MLVIAGGAGATVAADGTSVPGPGFGVVAAIIGLWGLATLIPGLALLSRRLHDGNFSAWFILLGLVPFLGAIALLVMVLMPSNPQGHRFDGPEAVQQASGYRA
;
A
#
# COMPACT_ATOMS: atom_id res chain seq x y z
N MET A 1 14.49 6.49 17.95
CA MET A 1 14.25 6.69 19.39
C MET A 1 13.00 7.56 19.52
N LEU A 2 11.82 6.95 19.62
CA LEU A 2 10.53 7.63 19.81
C LEU A 2 10.22 7.53 21.32
N VAL A 3 10.70 8.50 22.10
CA VAL A 3 10.32 8.60 23.52
C VAL A 3 8.93 9.25 23.55
N ILE A 4 7.98 8.42 23.92
CA ILE A 4 6.54 8.64 23.95
C ILE A 4 6.21 9.87 24.82
N ALA A 5 5.67 10.92 24.20
CA ALA A 5 4.98 12.02 24.89
C ALA A 5 3.71 11.55 25.65
N GLY A 6 3.36 10.26 25.56
CA GLY A 6 2.29 9.62 26.33
C GLY A 6 2.65 9.19 27.76
N GLY A 7 3.91 9.37 28.19
CA GLY A 7 4.30 9.15 29.59
C GLY A 7 3.97 10.34 30.52
N ALA A 8 3.68 11.52 29.96
CA ALA A 8 3.35 12.70 30.75
C ALA A 8 2.01 12.49 31.49
N GLY A 9 2.08 12.41 32.81
CA GLY A 9 0.93 12.15 33.67
C GLY A 9 0.50 10.68 33.76
N ALA A 10 1.33 9.74 33.30
CA ALA A 10 1.08 8.33 33.54
C ALA A 10 1.26 8.00 35.04
N THR A 11 0.29 7.29 35.62
CA THR A 11 0.36 6.84 37.02
C THR A 11 0.58 5.33 37.06
N VAL A 12 1.33 4.85 38.05
CA VAL A 12 1.53 3.43 38.29
C VAL A 12 0.94 3.11 39.66
N ALA A 13 -0.04 2.21 39.68
CA ALA A 13 -0.66 1.74 40.91
C ALA A 13 0.27 0.73 41.60
N ALA A 14 0.05 0.54 42.91
CA ALA A 14 0.89 -0.32 43.76
C ALA A 14 0.88 -1.81 43.34
N ASP A 15 -0.14 -2.22 42.57
CA ASP A 15 -0.25 -3.54 41.95
C ASP A 15 0.56 -3.68 40.63
N GLY A 16 1.27 -2.62 40.24
CA GLY A 16 2.08 -2.58 39.01
C GLY A 16 1.31 -2.20 37.75
N THR A 17 0.01 -1.88 37.85
CA THR A 17 -0.77 -1.43 36.70
C THR A 17 -0.46 0.03 36.37
N SER A 18 -0.15 0.33 35.11
CA SER A 18 0.09 1.71 34.64
C SER A 18 -1.14 2.25 33.93
N VAL A 19 -1.65 3.40 34.36
CA VAL A 19 -2.65 4.17 33.62
C VAL A 19 -1.91 5.17 32.71
N PRO A 20 -2.01 5.04 31.38
CA PRO A 20 -1.40 5.98 30.46
C PRO A 20 -1.99 7.39 30.65
N GLY A 21 -1.13 8.41 30.66
CA GLY A 21 -1.58 9.80 30.79
C GLY A 21 -2.35 10.29 29.55
N PRO A 22 -3.05 11.44 29.63
CA PRO A 22 -3.85 11.98 28.52
C PRO A 22 -3.07 12.17 27.20
N GLY A 23 -1.75 12.42 27.30
CA GLY A 23 -0.87 12.54 26.13
C GLY A 23 -0.77 11.25 25.31
N PHE A 24 -1.04 10.08 25.90
CA PHE A 24 -0.98 8.79 25.20
C PHE A 24 -2.01 8.71 24.08
N GLY A 25 -3.25 9.14 24.33
CA GLY A 25 -4.32 9.11 23.34
C GLY A 25 -4.02 10.01 22.13
N VAL A 26 -3.44 11.19 22.37
CA VAL A 26 -3.05 12.14 21.31
C VAL A 26 -1.95 11.56 20.44
N VAL A 27 -0.89 11.01 21.06
CA VAL A 27 0.22 10.39 20.32
C VAL A 27 -0.28 9.18 19.53
N ALA A 28 -1.11 8.32 20.12
CA ALA A 28 -1.69 7.16 19.44
C ALA A 28 -2.55 7.58 18.24
N ALA A 29 -3.37 8.63 18.38
CA ALA A 29 -4.19 9.16 17.30
C ALA A 29 -3.34 9.70 16.14
N ILE A 30 -2.29 10.48 16.43
CA ILE A 30 -1.38 11.01 15.40
C ILE A 30 -0.68 9.87 14.65
N ILE A 31 -0.17 8.87 15.38
CA ILE A 31 0.49 7.70 14.76
C ILE A 31 -0.50 6.92 13.90
N GLY A 32 -1.73 6.70 14.39
CA GLY A 32 -2.79 6.04 13.63
C GLY A 32 -3.15 6.79 12.35
N LEU A 33 -3.34 8.10 12.43
CA LEU A 33 -3.64 8.96 11.28
C LEU A 33 -2.49 8.98 10.27
N TRP A 34 -1.25 9.08 10.73
CA TRP A 34 -0.08 9.02 9.86
C TRP A 34 0.09 7.65 9.20
N GLY A 35 -0.19 6.58 9.95
CA GLY A 35 -0.24 5.22 9.44
C GLY A 35 -1.28 5.06 8.33
N LEU A 36 -2.51 5.54 8.53
CA LEU A 36 -3.54 5.53 7.49
C LEU A 36 -3.15 6.39 6.28
N ALA A 37 -2.63 7.60 6.52
CA ALA A 37 -2.23 8.53 5.47
C ALA A 37 -1.12 7.98 4.56
N THR A 38 -0.29 7.06 5.06
CA THR A 38 0.76 6.39 4.28
C THR A 38 0.31 5.04 3.73
N LEU A 39 -0.50 4.29 4.48
CA LEU A 39 -1.01 2.97 4.09
C LEU A 39 -1.96 3.05 2.90
N ILE A 40 -2.92 3.99 2.93
CA ILE A 40 -3.92 4.15 1.86
C ILE A 40 -3.28 4.39 0.49
N PRO A 41 -2.38 5.38 0.29
CA PRO A 41 -1.73 5.57 -1.00
C PRO A 41 -0.80 4.40 -1.37
N GLY A 42 -0.15 3.76 -0.41
CA GLY A 42 0.65 2.55 -0.66
C GLY A 42 -0.18 1.41 -1.26
N LEU A 43 -1.35 1.12 -0.68
CA LEU A 43 -2.28 0.12 -1.20
C LEU A 43 -2.87 0.52 -2.56
N ALA A 44 -3.16 1.80 -2.77
CA ALA A 44 -3.68 2.31 -4.04
C ALA A 44 -2.67 2.12 -5.20
N LEU A 45 -1.38 2.41 -4.96
CA LEU A 45 -0.33 2.20 -5.95
C LEU A 45 -0.13 0.71 -6.27
N LEU A 46 -0.16 -0.16 -5.26
CA LEU A 46 0.00 -1.60 -5.45
C LEU A 46 -1.19 -2.20 -6.23
N SER A 47 -2.40 -1.72 -5.95
CA SER A 47 -3.62 -2.08 -6.71
C SER A 47 -3.51 -1.69 -8.17
N ARG A 48 -3.07 -0.45 -8.47
CA ARG A 48 -2.82 0.00 -9.84
C ARG A 48 -1.79 -0.86 -10.54
N ARG A 49 -0.65 -1.12 -9.91
CA ARG A 49 0.44 -1.92 -10.52
C ARG A 49 0.00 -3.36 -10.82
N LEU A 50 -0.74 -3.99 -9.92
CA LEU A 50 -1.29 -5.32 -10.15
C LEU A 50 -2.29 -5.31 -11.31
N HIS A 51 -3.15 -4.30 -11.37
CA HIS A 51 -4.11 -4.14 -12.45
C HIS A 51 -3.44 -3.88 -13.80
N ASP A 52 -2.35 -3.10 -13.83
CA ASP A 52 -1.52 -2.87 -15.04
C ASP A 52 -0.89 -4.18 -15.56
N GLY A 53 -0.65 -5.15 -14.68
CA GLY A 53 -0.20 -6.51 -15.00
C GLY A 53 -1.32 -7.48 -15.35
N ASN A 54 -2.58 -7.03 -15.43
CA ASN A 54 -3.78 -7.86 -15.60
C ASN A 54 -4.03 -8.83 -14.43
N PHE A 55 -3.55 -8.49 -13.22
CA PHE A 55 -3.83 -9.21 -11.99
C PHE A 55 -4.94 -8.53 -11.19
N SER A 56 -5.70 -9.30 -10.41
CA SER A 56 -6.72 -8.76 -9.51
C SER A 56 -6.09 -8.00 -8.33
N ALA A 57 -6.69 -6.88 -7.92
CA ALA A 57 -6.30 -6.14 -6.72
C ALA A 57 -6.39 -6.99 -5.43
N TRP A 58 -7.13 -8.10 -5.45
CA TRP A 58 -7.21 -9.03 -4.33
C TRP A 58 -5.89 -9.73 -3.98
N PHE A 59 -4.93 -9.80 -4.90
CA PHE A 59 -3.62 -10.39 -4.61
C PHE A 59 -2.83 -9.60 -3.56
N ILE A 60 -3.17 -8.33 -3.30
CA ILE A 60 -2.61 -7.55 -2.18
C ILE A 60 -2.78 -8.28 -0.84
N LEU A 61 -3.88 -9.02 -0.65
CA LEU A 61 -4.12 -9.79 0.58
C LEU A 61 -3.09 -10.90 0.81
N LEU A 62 -2.37 -11.35 -0.22
CA LEU A 62 -1.27 -12.30 -0.02
C LEU A 62 -0.23 -11.72 0.94
N GLY A 63 -0.02 -10.41 0.96
CA GLY A 63 0.89 -9.73 1.88
C GLY A 63 0.55 -9.91 3.37
N LEU A 64 -0.66 -10.36 3.72
CA LEU A 64 -1.00 -10.77 5.10
C LEU A 64 -0.28 -12.06 5.53
N VAL A 65 0.16 -12.88 4.57
CA VAL A 65 0.97 -14.07 4.82
C VAL A 65 2.44 -13.65 4.87
N PRO A 66 3.10 -13.73 6.04
CA PRO A 66 4.50 -13.33 6.15
C PRO A 66 5.40 -14.23 5.28
N PHE A 67 6.46 -13.63 4.73
CA PHE A 67 7.43 -14.24 3.81
C PHE A 67 6.84 -14.63 2.44
N LEU A 68 5.97 -15.64 2.37
CA LEU A 68 5.43 -16.15 1.10
C LEU A 68 4.61 -15.09 0.36
N GLY A 69 3.78 -14.34 1.08
CA GLY A 69 2.97 -13.26 0.53
C GLY A 69 3.78 -12.12 -0.05
N ALA A 70 4.81 -11.70 0.69
CA ALA A 70 5.72 -10.64 0.27
C ALA A 70 6.49 -11.04 -0.99
N ILE A 71 6.98 -12.29 -1.06
CA ILE A 71 7.70 -12.79 -2.24
C ILE A 71 6.76 -12.88 -3.45
N ALA A 72 5.55 -13.42 -3.29
CA ALA A 72 4.58 -13.52 -4.37
C ALA A 72 4.20 -12.13 -4.94
N LEU A 73 3.94 -11.15 -4.05
CA LEU A 73 3.66 -9.77 -4.45
C LEU A 73 4.87 -9.10 -5.11
N LEU A 74 6.08 -9.34 -4.62
CA LEU A 74 7.31 -8.84 -5.22
C LEU A 74 7.43 -9.32 -6.66
N VAL A 75 7.28 -10.63 -6.89
CA VAL A 75 7.36 -11.24 -8.22
C VAL A 75 6.28 -10.68 -9.16
N MET A 76 5.04 -10.57 -8.68
CA MET A 76 3.94 -9.99 -9.47
C MET A 76 4.18 -8.53 -9.86
N VAL A 77 4.74 -7.72 -8.96
CA VAL A 77 5.06 -6.31 -9.22
C VAL A 77 6.22 -6.15 -10.20
N LEU A 78 7.21 -7.05 -10.17
CA LEU A 78 8.34 -7.06 -11.10
C LEU A 78 7.98 -7.59 -12.50
N MET A 79 6.87 -8.30 -12.66
CA MET A 79 6.45 -8.80 -13.96
C MET A 79 6.19 -7.65 -14.95
N PRO A 80 6.55 -7.78 -16.23
CA PRO A 80 6.23 -6.77 -17.24
C PRO A 80 4.72 -6.56 -17.33
N SER A 81 4.31 -5.29 -17.55
CA SER A 81 2.91 -4.95 -17.79
C SER A 81 2.41 -5.62 -19.09
N ASN A 82 1.11 -5.87 -19.17
CA ASN A 82 0.54 -6.63 -20.27
C ASN A 82 0.76 -5.92 -21.63
N PRO A 83 1.43 -6.55 -22.62
CA PRO A 83 1.70 -5.95 -23.93
C PRO A 83 0.43 -5.63 -24.74
N GLN A 84 -0.74 -6.20 -24.38
CA GLN A 84 -2.02 -5.85 -24.99
C GLN A 84 -2.47 -4.40 -24.71
N GLY A 85 -1.95 -3.75 -23.66
CA GLY A 85 -2.20 -2.33 -23.41
C GLY A 85 -1.55 -1.43 -24.46
N HIS A 86 -0.35 -1.77 -24.92
CA HIS A 86 0.40 -1.01 -25.93
C HIS A 86 -0.19 -1.12 -27.35
N ARG A 87 -1.16 -2.01 -27.58
CA ARG A 87 -1.78 -2.17 -28.92
C ARG A 87 -2.45 -0.89 -29.42
N PHE A 88 -2.73 0.06 -28.53
CA PHE A 88 -3.40 1.32 -28.85
C PHE A 88 -2.49 2.56 -28.74
N ASP A 89 -1.29 2.43 -28.17
CA ASP A 89 -0.43 3.57 -27.81
C ASP A 89 0.71 3.84 -28.81
N GLY A 90 0.89 2.99 -29.84
CA GLY A 90 1.98 3.10 -30.83
C GLY A 90 1.56 3.68 -32.20
N PRO A 91 2.51 4.26 -32.98
CA PRO A 91 2.24 4.79 -34.34
C PRO A 91 1.72 3.72 -35.33
N GLU A 92 1.92 2.45 -34.99
CA GLU A 92 1.45 1.26 -35.70
C GLU A 92 -0.08 1.12 -35.64
N ALA A 93 -0.69 1.49 -34.50
CA ALA A 93 -2.15 1.51 -34.33
C ALA A 93 -2.80 2.58 -35.22
N VAL A 94 -2.11 3.71 -35.40
CA VAL A 94 -2.53 4.80 -36.31
C VAL A 94 -2.30 4.41 -37.78
N GLN A 95 -1.18 3.74 -38.10
CA GLN A 95 -0.89 3.25 -39.45
C GLN A 95 -1.87 2.16 -39.91
N GLN A 96 -2.26 1.24 -39.03
CA GLN A 96 -3.29 0.23 -39.33
C GLN A 96 -4.68 0.85 -39.54
N ALA A 97 -5.03 1.91 -38.78
CA ALA A 97 -6.30 2.62 -38.97
C ALA A 97 -6.33 3.48 -40.25
N SER A 98 -5.18 4.04 -40.66
CA SER A 98 -5.05 4.85 -41.88
C SER A 98 -4.95 4.00 -43.15
N GLY A 99 -4.37 2.81 -43.07
CA GLY A 99 -4.15 1.91 -44.22
C GLY A 99 -5.41 1.19 -44.74
N TYR A 100 -6.53 1.25 -44.01
CA TYR A 100 -7.79 0.58 -44.37
C TYR A 100 -8.76 1.51 -45.14
N ARG A 101 -8.34 2.73 -45.50
CA ARG A 101 -9.15 3.75 -46.19
C ARG A 101 -8.69 4.05 -47.63
N ALA A 102 -7.97 3.13 -48.28
CA ALA A 102 -7.57 3.23 -49.69
C ALA A 102 -8.38 2.27 -50.57
#